data_AF-A0A353ZNB4-F1
#
_entry.id   AF-A0A353ZNB4-F1
#
_cell.length_a   1.000
_cell.length_b   1.000
_cell.length_c   1.000
_cell.angle_alpha   90.00
_cell.angle_beta   90.00
_cell.angle_gamma   90.00
#
_symmetry.space_group_name_H-M   'P 1'
#
loop_
_entity.id
_entity.type
_entity.pdbx_description
1 polymer ?
#
loop_
_entity_poly.entity_id
_entity_poly.type
_entity_poly.pdbx_seq_one_letter_code
_entity_poly.pdbx_strand_id
1 'polypeptide(L)'
;MEENTATAPEKSRQPSAHDLEVLSRQLGRPVRDVVEIPARCVCGNPLVAATAPRLSNGTPFPTTFYLTHPVITAAVSRLEAAGLMNDMNERLTADEPLAAAYRAAHEDYLGARAAIGERSGIGGVPEIDGISAGGMPTRVKCLHVLVGHSLAAGPGVNPLGDEAIAGISEWWTVDRCYCDGAWDTAGEAPSKDLSRHGPQGLPEIVGRPAPVRKAADTDGAGA
;
A
#
# COMPACT_ATOMS: atom_id res chain seq x y z
N MET A 1 10.79 -17.25 -37.04
CA MET A 1 10.33 -16.08 -36.26
C MET A 1 8.95 -16.44 -35.76
N GLU A 2 8.90 -17.09 -34.60
CA GLU A 2 7.65 -17.36 -33.90
C GLU A 2 7.58 -16.37 -32.74
N GLU A 3 6.71 -15.37 -32.92
CA GLU A 3 6.34 -14.40 -31.89
C GLU A 3 5.49 -15.13 -30.84
N ASN A 4 6.10 -15.44 -29.70
CA ASN A 4 5.42 -15.97 -28.53
C ASN A 4 4.98 -14.81 -27.63
N THR A 5 3.91 -14.10 -28.02
CA THR A 5 3.26 -13.11 -27.16
C THR A 5 2.31 -13.84 -26.20
N ALA A 6 2.86 -14.34 -25.11
CA ALA A 6 2.07 -14.84 -23.98
C ALA A 6 1.53 -13.64 -23.18
N THR A 7 0.44 -13.03 -23.65
CA THR A 7 -0.34 -12.09 -22.84
C THR A 7 -0.95 -12.89 -21.67
N ALA A 8 -0.54 -12.57 -20.44
CA ALA A 8 -1.12 -13.15 -19.23
C ALA A 8 -2.66 -12.95 -19.25
N PRO A 9 -3.47 -13.95 -18.87
CA PRO A 9 -4.92 -13.83 -18.96
C PRO A 9 -5.39 -12.69 -18.05
N GLU A 10 -6.46 -11.99 -18.46
CA GLU A 10 -7.23 -11.07 -17.63
C GLU A 10 -7.78 -11.83 -16.42
N LYS A 11 -6.93 -12.03 -15.40
CA LYS A 11 -7.32 -12.69 -14.16
C LYS A 11 -8.31 -11.75 -13.49
N SER A 12 -9.55 -12.20 -13.35
CA SER A 12 -10.63 -11.45 -12.70
C SER A 12 -10.11 -10.76 -11.43
N ARG A 13 -10.40 -9.46 -11.33
CA ARG A 13 -10.14 -8.67 -10.12
C ARG A 13 -11.08 -9.05 -8.98
N GLN A 14 -12.09 -9.88 -9.22
CA GLN A 14 -12.99 -10.37 -8.19
C GLN A 14 -12.23 -11.31 -7.22
N PRO A 15 -12.36 -11.13 -5.90
CA PRO A 15 -11.75 -12.03 -4.92
C PRO A 15 -12.45 -13.39 -4.90
N SER A 16 -11.69 -14.46 -4.95
CA SER A 16 -12.15 -15.82 -4.65
C SER A 16 -12.01 -16.13 -3.16
N ALA A 17 -12.68 -17.19 -2.67
CA ALA A 17 -12.49 -17.66 -1.30
C ALA A 17 -11.00 -18.00 -1.00
N HIS A 18 -10.31 -18.60 -1.98
CA HIS A 18 -8.88 -18.87 -1.89
C HIS A 18 -8.05 -17.60 -1.75
N ASP A 19 -8.39 -16.53 -2.48
CA ASP A 19 -7.70 -15.24 -2.34
C ASP A 19 -7.83 -14.71 -0.91
N LEU A 20 -9.01 -14.79 -0.30
CA LEU A 20 -9.24 -14.32 1.07
C LEU A 20 -8.47 -15.14 2.10
N GLU A 21 -8.37 -16.45 1.92
CA GLU A 21 -7.53 -17.33 2.76
C GLU A 21 -6.05 -16.96 2.64
N VAL A 22 -5.55 -16.79 1.40
CA VAL A 22 -4.15 -16.42 1.16
C VAL A 22 -3.85 -15.04 1.75
N LEU A 23 -4.69 -14.04 1.51
CA LEU A 23 -4.55 -12.71 2.13
C LEU A 23 -4.51 -12.82 3.65
N SER A 24 -5.38 -13.63 4.25
CA SER A 24 -5.42 -13.79 5.71
C SER A 24 -4.14 -14.42 6.26
N ARG A 25 -3.58 -15.41 5.56
CA ARG A 25 -2.28 -16.02 5.90
C ARG A 25 -1.14 -15.02 5.75
N GLN A 26 -1.09 -14.30 4.64
CA GLN A 26 -0.08 -13.26 4.38
C GLN A 26 -0.09 -12.16 5.45
N LEU A 27 -1.28 -11.79 5.95
CA LEU A 27 -1.47 -10.77 6.98
C LEU A 27 -1.32 -11.29 8.42
N GLY A 28 -1.32 -12.60 8.62
CA GLY A 28 -1.36 -13.22 9.95
C GLY A 28 -2.66 -12.95 10.73
N ARG A 29 -3.74 -12.54 10.05
CA ARG A 29 -5.05 -12.24 10.62
C ARG A 29 -6.14 -12.33 9.54
N PRO A 30 -7.43 -12.49 9.88
CA PRO A 30 -8.51 -12.41 8.91
C PRO A 30 -8.42 -11.13 8.07
N VAL A 31 -8.48 -11.27 6.74
CA VAL A 31 -8.61 -10.12 5.85
C VAL A 31 -10.03 -9.55 5.97
N ARG A 32 -10.16 -8.23 5.78
CA ARG A 32 -11.40 -7.49 6.04
C ARG A 32 -11.90 -6.81 4.78
N ASP A 33 -13.20 -6.96 4.53
CA ASP A 33 -13.98 -6.19 3.56
C ASP A 33 -13.28 -5.98 2.20
N VAL A 34 -12.65 -7.05 1.68
CA VAL A 34 -11.96 -7.04 0.38
C VAL A 34 -12.98 -7.02 -0.73
N VAL A 35 -12.86 -6.03 -1.60
CA VAL A 35 -13.74 -5.82 -2.76
C VAL A 35 -13.08 -6.35 -4.02
N GLU A 36 -11.76 -6.19 -4.16
CA GLU A 36 -11.01 -6.64 -5.35
C GLU A 36 -9.58 -7.09 -5.03
N ILE A 37 -9.00 -7.86 -5.95
CA ILE A 37 -7.58 -8.20 -6.03
C ILE A 37 -6.98 -7.44 -7.23
N PRO A 38 -6.55 -6.19 -7.05
CA PRO A 38 -6.07 -5.37 -8.17
C PRO A 38 -4.68 -5.78 -8.68
N ALA A 39 -3.89 -6.51 -7.88
CA ALA A 39 -2.56 -6.98 -8.27
C ALA A 39 -2.32 -8.43 -7.83
N ARG A 40 -1.80 -9.23 -8.74
CA ARG A 40 -1.52 -10.66 -8.55
C ARG A 40 -0.08 -10.98 -8.93
N CYS A 41 0.49 -11.96 -8.23
CA CYS A 41 1.74 -12.59 -8.61
C CYS A 41 1.55 -13.38 -9.91
N VAL A 42 2.64 -13.70 -10.62
CA VAL A 42 2.62 -14.56 -11.81
C VAL A 42 1.95 -15.92 -11.54
N CYS A 43 2.09 -16.46 -10.32
CA CYS A 43 1.42 -17.70 -9.90
C CYS A 43 -0.10 -17.54 -9.64
N GLY A 44 -0.63 -16.32 -9.59
CA GLY A 44 -2.04 -16.02 -9.34
C GLY A 44 -2.38 -15.55 -7.93
N ASN A 45 -1.50 -15.80 -6.94
CA ASN A 45 -1.70 -15.34 -5.56
C ASN A 45 -1.81 -13.81 -5.47
N PRO A 46 -2.63 -13.28 -4.56
CA PRO A 46 -2.80 -11.85 -4.38
C PRO A 46 -1.52 -11.20 -3.85
N LEU A 47 -1.20 -10.02 -4.39
CA LEU A 47 -0.15 -9.13 -3.88
C LEU A 47 -0.76 -7.96 -3.10
N VAL A 48 -1.90 -7.47 -3.57
CA VAL A 48 -2.60 -6.30 -3.04
C VAL A 48 -4.09 -6.64 -2.94
N ALA A 49 -4.70 -6.25 -1.82
CA ALA A 49 -6.15 -6.23 -1.65
C ALA A 49 -6.67 -4.80 -1.83
N ALA A 50 -7.81 -4.64 -2.51
CA ALA A 50 -8.59 -3.40 -2.49
C ALA A 50 -9.73 -3.55 -1.46
N THR A 51 -9.67 -2.78 -0.37
CA THR A 51 -10.65 -2.82 0.73
C THR A 51 -11.69 -1.72 0.60
N ALA A 52 -12.92 -2.01 1.02
CA ALA A 52 -14.01 -1.05 1.06
C ALA A 52 -13.63 0.21 1.89
N PRO A 53 -14.11 1.41 1.50
CA PRO A 53 -13.76 2.66 2.18
C PRO A 53 -14.35 2.76 3.61
N ARG A 54 -15.29 1.88 3.96
CA ARG A 54 -15.79 1.66 5.31
C ARG A 54 -15.86 0.16 5.58
N LEU A 55 -15.34 -0.25 6.73
CA LEU A 55 -15.40 -1.64 7.16
C LEU A 55 -16.82 -2.00 7.60
N SER A 56 -17.15 -3.29 7.60
CA SER A 56 -18.44 -3.81 8.06
C SER A 56 -18.79 -3.46 9.51
N ASN A 57 -17.78 -3.17 10.35
CA ASN A 57 -17.97 -2.66 11.71
C ASN A 57 -18.26 -1.14 11.80
N GLY A 58 -18.39 -0.46 10.66
CA GLY A 58 -18.66 0.97 10.55
C GLY A 58 -17.43 1.88 10.51
N THR A 59 -16.22 1.35 10.73
CA THR A 59 -14.99 2.16 10.79
C THR A 59 -14.59 2.69 9.40
N PRO A 60 -14.39 4.01 9.22
CA PRO A 60 -13.79 4.55 8.00
C PRO A 60 -12.39 3.97 7.77
N PHE A 61 -12.09 3.56 6.54
CA PHE A 61 -10.83 2.91 6.19
C PHE A 61 -10.17 3.62 5.00
N PRO A 62 -9.27 4.60 5.24
CA PRO A 62 -8.68 5.41 4.17
C PRO A 62 -7.71 4.63 3.28
N THR A 63 -7.22 3.47 3.72
CA THR A 63 -6.25 2.64 2.98
C THR A 63 -6.98 1.63 2.09
N THR A 64 -7.27 2.00 0.85
CA THR A 64 -7.91 1.16 -0.15
C THR A 64 -6.98 0.05 -0.60
N PHE A 65 -5.73 0.36 -0.98
CA PHE A 65 -4.78 -0.63 -1.48
C PHE A 65 -3.85 -1.14 -0.38
N TYR A 66 -4.10 -2.36 0.08
CA TYR A 66 -3.34 -2.99 1.14
C TYR A 66 -2.36 -4.01 0.56
N LEU A 67 -1.06 -3.70 0.62
CA LEU A 67 0.02 -4.60 0.21
C LEU A 67 0.19 -5.71 1.24
N THR A 68 0.05 -6.97 0.83
CA THR A 68 -0.02 -8.11 1.76
C THR A 68 1.13 -9.08 1.61
N HIS A 69 1.72 -9.21 0.43
CA HIS A 69 2.73 -10.24 0.16
C HIS A 69 3.98 -10.10 1.06
N PRO A 70 4.29 -11.09 1.94
CA PRO A 70 5.31 -10.95 2.98
C PRO A 70 6.72 -10.59 2.49
N VAL A 71 7.14 -11.13 1.33
CA VAL A 71 8.45 -10.78 0.73
C VAL A 71 8.50 -9.31 0.33
N ILE A 72 7.42 -8.78 -0.27
CA ILE A 72 7.36 -7.40 -0.75
C ILE A 72 7.26 -6.46 0.46
N THR A 73 6.40 -6.74 1.43
CA THR A 73 6.25 -5.91 2.63
C THR A 73 7.57 -5.84 3.43
N ALA A 74 8.28 -6.96 3.58
CA ALA A 74 9.60 -6.97 4.22
C ALA A 74 10.63 -6.15 3.42
N ALA A 75 10.66 -6.27 2.10
CA ALA A 75 11.56 -5.50 1.24
C ALA A 75 11.27 -3.99 1.30
N VAL A 76 10.00 -3.59 1.24
CA VAL A 76 9.57 -2.19 1.38
C VAL A 76 9.93 -1.65 2.76
N SER A 77 9.75 -2.44 3.83
CA SER A 77 10.16 -2.07 5.18
C SER A 77 11.67 -1.80 5.28
N ARG A 78 12.51 -2.51 4.51
CA ARG A 78 13.96 -2.24 4.46
C ARG A 78 14.25 -0.87 3.85
N LEU A 79 13.57 -0.50 2.76
CA LEU A 79 13.71 0.85 2.16
C LEU A 79 13.24 1.95 3.12
N GLU A 80 12.12 1.73 3.82
CA GLU A 80 11.63 2.66 4.84
C GLU A 80 12.67 2.85 5.95
N ALA A 81 13.26 1.76 6.46
CA ALA A 81 14.29 1.80 7.49
C ALA A 81 15.61 2.43 7.00
N ALA A 82 15.93 2.28 5.72
CA ALA A 82 17.10 2.91 5.09
C ALA A 82 16.95 4.43 4.89
N GLY A 83 15.75 4.99 5.12
CA GLY A 83 15.53 6.43 5.09
C GLY A 83 15.03 6.98 3.75
N LEU A 84 14.69 6.14 2.77
CA LEU A 84 14.26 6.56 1.42
C LEU A 84 13.09 7.57 1.45
N MET A 85 12.18 7.43 2.42
CA MET A 85 11.06 8.37 2.55
C MET A 85 11.51 9.81 2.87
N ASN A 86 12.63 10.00 3.57
CA ASN A 86 13.16 11.34 3.86
C ASN A 86 13.62 12.00 2.56
N ASP A 87 14.40 11.28 1.76
CA ASP A 87 14.91 11.76 0.47
C ASP A 87 13.75 12.08 -0.49
N MET A 88 12.72 11.23 -0.53
CA MET A 88 11.51 11.48 -1.32
C MET A 88 10.76 12.74 -0.85
N ASN A 89 10.66 12.97 0.47
CA ASN A 89 10.00 14.16 1.01
C ASN A 89 10.78 15.45 0.71
N GLU A 90 12.11 15.41 0.75
CA GLU A 90 12.96 16.53 0.34
C GLU A 90 12.76 16.86 -1.14
N ARG A 91 12.75 15.83 -1.99
CA ARG A 91 12.46 15.99 -3.43
C ARG A 91 11.07 16.54 -3.70
N LEU A 92 10.03 16.08 -2.99
CA LEU A 92 8.68 16.63 -3.14
C LEU A 92 8.60 18.15 -2.84
N THR A 93 9.53 18.68 -2.05
CA THR A 93 9.60 20.11 -1.75
C THR A 93 10.38 20.90 -2.81
N ALA A 94 11.34 20.26 -3.48
CA ALA A 94 12.27 20.92 -4.40
C ALA A 94 11.94 20.71 -5.89
N ASP A 95 11.25 19.63 -6.24
CA ASP A 95 10.94 19.20 -7.61
C ASP A 95 9.43 19.37 -7.88
N GLU A 96 9.08 20.48 -8.55
CA GLU A 96 7.70 20.81 -8.88
C GLU A 96 7.04 19.80 -9.85
N PRO A 97 7.70 19.34 -10.93
CA PRO A 97 7.19 18.24 -11.74
C PRO A 97 6.87 16.96 -10.95
N LEU A 98 7.75 16.53 -10.03
CA LEU A 98 7.50 15.37 -9.19
C LEU A 98 6.30 15.59 -8.26
N ALA A 99 6.21 16.77 -7.62
CA ALA A 99 5.09 17.12 -6.76
C ALA A 99 3.75 17.15 -7.53
N ALA A 100 3.76 17.63 -8.77
CA ALA A 100 2.58 17.61 -9.65
C ALA A 100 2.18 16.17 -10.02
N ALA A 101 3.14 15.30 -10.37
CA ALA A 101 2.87 13.90 -10.67
C ALA A 101 2.36 13.12 -9.44
N TYR A 102 2.90 13.38 -8.25
CA TYR A 102 2.45 12.75 -7.01
C TYR A 102 1.05 13.26 -6.58
N ARG A 103 0.69 14.50 -6.93
CA ARG A 103 -0.68 15.00 -6.79
C ARG A 103 -1.64 14.33 -7.78
N ALA A 104 -1.22 14.07 -9.02
CA ALA A 104 -2.03 13.28 -9.94
C ALA A 104 -2.26 11.85 -9.42
N ALA A 105 -1.24 11.22 -8.82
CA ALA A 105 -1.37 9.93 -8.17
C ALA A 105 -2.37 9.94 -6.99
N HIS A 106 -2.43 11.06 -6.25
CA HIS A 106 -3.43 11.26 -5.20
C HIS A 106 -4.86 11.29 -5.75
N GLU A 107 -5.11 12.04 -6.82
CA GLU A 107 -6.43 12.10 -7.46
C GLU A 107 -6.85 10.75 -8.05
N ASP A 108 -5.92 10.02 -8.68
CA ASP A 108 -6.16 8.67 -9.17
C ASP A 108 -6.58 7.73 -8.03
N TYR A 109 -5.86 7.78 -6.90
CA TYR A 109 -6.20 7.00 -5.71
C TYR A 109 -7.62 7.31 -5.20
N LEU A 110 -8.00 8.59 -5.14
CA LEU A 110 -9.34 9.01 -4.71
C LEU A 110 -10.42 8.47 -5.65
N GLY A 111 -10.21 8.60 -6.96
CA GLY A 111 -11.10 8.06 -8.00
C GLY A 111 -11.23 6.54 -7.90
N ALA A 112 -10.13 5.83 -7.73
CA ALA A 112 -10.13 4.38 -7.57
C ALA A 112 -10.86 3.94 -6.29
N ARG A 113 -10.69 4.65 -5.18
CA ARG A 113 -11.45 4.40 -3.94
C ARG A 113 -12.94 4.64 -4.11
N ALA A 114 -13.34 5.74 -4.77
CA ALA A 114 -14.74 6.01 -5.05
C ALA A 114 -15.35 4.86 -5.85
N ALA A 115 -14.66 4.39 -6.89
CA ALA A 115 -15.10 3.26 -7.70
C ALA A 115 -15.21 1.95 -6.88
N ILE A 116 -14.27 1.69 -5.96
CA ILE A 116 -14.35 0.57 -5.01
C ILE A 116 -15.55 0.72 -4.06
N GLY A 117 -15.82 1.93 -3.57
CA GLY A 117 -16.96 2.24 -2.71
C GLY A 117 -18.31 1.96 -3.39
N GLU A 118 -18.45 2.33 -4.66
CA GLU A 118 -19.63 1.99 -5.46
C GLU A 118 -19.79 0.47 -5.62
N ARG A 119 -18.71 -0.23 -5.98
CA ARG A 119 -18.74 -1.70 -6.13
C ARG A 119 -19.05 -2.45 -4.84
N SER A 120 -18.63 -1.91 -3.69
CA SER A 120 -18.94 -2.49 -2.39
C SER A 120 -20.33 -2.12 -1.86
N GLY A 121 -21.08 -1.26 -2.56
CA GLY A 121 -22.38 -0.74 -2.10
C GLY A 121 -22.29 0.23 -0.91
N ILE A 122 -21.08 0.70 -0.56
CA ILE A 122 -20.86 1.65 0.53
C ILE A 122 -20.98 3.10 0.03
N GLY A 123 -20.53 3.36 -1.20
CA GLY A 123 -20.44 4.69 -1.79
C GLY A 123 -19.43 5.59 -1.07
N GLY A 124 -19.73 6.88 -1.01
CA GLY A 124 -18.90 7.90 -0.38
C GLY A 124 -18.81 7.79 1.15
N VAL A 125 -17.65 8.13 1.71
CA VAL A 125 -17.36 8.12 3.16
C VAL A 125 -16.84 9.50 3.58
N PRO A 126 -17.71 10.39 4.10
CA PRO A 126 -17.36 11.79 4.37
C PRO A 126 -16.15 11.99 5.30
N GLU A 127 -15.93 11.08 6.26
CA GLU A 127 -14.84 11.17 7.24
C GLU A 127 -13.45 11.07 6.62
N ILE A 128 -13.34 10.54 5.40
CA ILE A 128 -12.08 10.34 4.67
C ILE A 128 -12.11 11.01 3.29
N ASP A 129 -13.08 11.87 3.03
CA ASP A 129 -13.19 12.58 1.76
C ASP A 129 -11.97 13.48 1.52
N GLY A 130 -11.47 13.50 0.28
CA GLY A 130 -10.21 14.16 -0.07
C GLY A 130 -8.94 13.60 0.60
N ILE A 131 -9.05 12.63 1.51
CA ILE A 131 -7.91 12.06 2.23
C ILE A 131 -7.52 10.73 1.58
N SER A 132 -6.44 10.69 0.83
CA SER A 132 -5.83 9.43 0.38
C SER A 132 -4.98 8.77 1.48
N ALA A 133 -4.18 7.76 1.14
CA ALA A 133 -3.27 7.10 2.07
C ALA A 133 -1.80 7.45 1.81
N GLY A 134 -0.89 6.94 2.63
CA GLY A 134 0.56 7.12 2.40
C GLY A 134 1.10 8.53 2.64
N GLY A 135 0.27 9.49 3.05
CA GLY A 135 0.69 10.89 3.24
C GLY A 135 0.57 11.74 1.97
N MET A 136 0.11 11.15 0.87
CA MET A 136 -0.22 11.85 -0.38
C MET A 136 -1.18 13.02 -0.14
N PRO A 137 -1.09 14.10 -0.93
CA PRO A 137 -0.12 14.33 -2.01
C PRO A 137 1.15 15.07 -1.58
N THR A 138 1.28 15.45 -0.31
CA THR A 138 2.32 16.41 0.12
C THR A 138 3.52 15.76 0.79
N ARG A 139 3.40 14.49 1.22
CA ARG A 139 4.48 13.75 1.85
C ARG A 139 4.39 12.25 1.62
N VAL A 140 5.46 11.54 1.94
CA VAL A 140 5.52 10.10 2.07
C VAL A 140 5.61 9.76 3.56
N LYS A 141 4.57 9.11 4.08
CA LYS A 141 4.50 8.58 5.46
C LYS A 141 4.77 7.08 5.53
N CYS A 142 4.52 6.36 4.44
CA CYS A 142 4.64 4.91 4.35
C CYS A 142 4.68 4.49 2.86
N LEU A 143 5.69 3.72 2.48
CA LEU A 143 5.89 3.21 1.12
C LEU A 143 4.96 2.05 0.78
N HIS A 144 4.53 1.25 1.77
CA HIS A 144 3.71 0.06 1.54
C HIS A 144 2.44 0.35 0.73
N VAL A 145 1.78 1.47 1.02
CA VAL A 145 0.57 1.87 0.30
C VAL A 145 0.88 2.53 -1.04
N LEU A 146 2.04 3.17 -1.22
CA LEU A 146 2.44 3.68 -2.53
C LEU A 146 2.78 2.52 -3.48
N VAL A 147 3.49 1.50 -2.99
CA VAL A 147 3.74 0.25 -3.73
C VAL A 147 2.42 -0.46 -4.01
N GLY A 148 1.54 -0.60 -3.02
CA GLY A 148 0.21 -1.18 -3.20
C GLY A 148 -0.62 -0.45 -4.27
N HIS A 149 -0.59 0.88 -4.27
CA HIS A 149 -1.25 1.69 -5.28
C HIS A 149 -0.63 1.50 -6.67
N SER A 150 0.69 1.54 -6.80
CA SER A 150 1.39 1.41 -8.08
C SER A 150 1.16 0.04 -8.73
N LEU A 151 1.19 -1.03 -7.93
CA LEU A 151 0.86 -2.37 -8.41
C LEU A 151 -0.61 -2.49 -8.87
N ALA A 152 -1.53 -1.73 -8.26
CA ALA A 152 -2.95 -1.76 -8.58
C ALA A 152 -3.31 -0.91 -9.82
N ALA A 153 -2.74 0.28 -9.92
CA ALA A 153 -3.01 1.26 -10.98
C ALA A 153 -2.16 1.02 -12.23
N GLY A 154 -0.96 0.46 -12.05
CA GLY A 154 0.02 0.20 -13.11
C GLY A 154 1.18 1.21 -13.12
N PRO A 155 2.24 0.92 -13.87
CA PRO A 155 3.45 1.75 -13.93
C PRO A 155 3.15 3.17 -14.43
N GLY A 156 3.80 4.16 -13.84
CA GLY A 156 3.72 5.57 -14.21
C GLY A 156 2.61 6.35 -13.51
N VAL A 157 1.68 5.68 -12.82
CA VAL A 157 0.59 6.36 -12.10
C VAL A 157 1.08 6.99 -10.80
N ASN A 158 1.93 6.28 -10.04
CA ASN A 158 2.44 6.75 -8.77
C ASN A 158 3.98 6.70 -8.76
N PRO A 159 4.66 7.80 -9.13
CA PRO A 159 6.09 7.79 -9.41
C PRO A 159 6.95 7.35 -8.21
N LEU A 160 6.55 7.70 -6.98
CA LEU A 160 7.28 7.31 -5.77
C LEU A 160 7.03 5.85 -5.37
N GLY A 161 5.86 5.32 -5.70
CA GLY A 161 5.60 3.89 -5.53
C GLY A 161 6.32 3.04 -6.57
N ASP A 162 6.41 3.51 -7.81
CA ASP A 162 7.22 2.88 -8.87
C ASP A 162 8.72 2.90 -8.52
N GLU A 163 9.22 4.01 -8.01
CA GLU A 163 10.59 4.13 -7.50
C GLU A 163 10.85 3.12 -6.37
N ALA A 164 9.91 2.97 -5.43
CA ALA A 164 10.02 1.97 -4.37
C ALA A 164 9.99 0.53 -4.89
N ILE A 165 9.19 0.22 -5.93
CA ILE A 165 9.19 -1.09 -6.60
C ILE A 165 10.55 -1.36 -7.25
N ALA A 166 11.14 -0.38 -7.94
CA ALA A 166 12.48 -0.52 -8.51
C ALA A 166 13.54 -0.73 -7.41
N GLY A 167 13.41 -0.01 -6.29
CA GLY A 167 14.33 -0.09 -5.15
C GLY A 167 14.33 -1.44 -4.42
N ILE A 168 13.26 -2.24 -4.53
CA ILE A 168 13.21 -3.58 -3.92
C ILE A 168 13.64 -4.72 -4.86
N SER A 169 14.14 -4.41 -6.06
CA SER A 169 14.45 -5.39 -7.11
C SER A 169 15.47 -6.48 -6.70
N GLU A 170 16.32 -6.22 -5.71
CA GLU A 170 17.21 -7.22 -5.11
C GLU A 170 16.42 -8.37 -4.44
N TRP A 171 15.27 -8.06 -3.85
CA TRP A 171 14.47 -9.02 -3.07
C TRP A 171 13.23 -9.52 -3.81
N TRP A 172 12.69 -8.73 -4.74
CA TRP A 172 11.47 -9.06 -5.46
C TRP A 172 11.40 -8.36 -6.82
N THR A 173 10.99 -9.10 -7.85
CA THR A 173 10.66 -8.57 -9.17
C THR A 173 9.25 -9.01 -9.59
N VAL A 174 8.58 -8.18 -10.39
CA VAL A 174 7.18 -8.38 -10.79
C VAL A 174 6.96 -9.62 -11.67
N ASP A 175 7.99 -10.03 -12.40
CA ASP A 175 7.98 -11.11 -13.39
C ASP A 175 8.28 -12.51 -12.80
N ARG A 176 8.65 -12.58 -11.52
CA ARG A 176 8.99 -13.84 -10.84
C ARG A 176 8.09 -14.12 -9.63
N CYS A 177 7.87 -15.41 -9.37
CA CYS A 177 7.15 -15.86 -8.19
C CYS A 177 8.07 -15.93 -6.96
N TYR A 178 7.60 -15.39 -5.83
CA TYR A 178 8.25 -15.44 -4.52
C TYR A 178 7.30 -15.93 -3.42
N CYS A 179 6.24 -16.67 -3.80
CA CYS A 179 5.21 -17.11 -2.86
C CYS A 179 5.60 -18.35 -2.05
N ASP A 180 6.48 -19.19 -2.60
CA ASP A 180 6.89 -20.42 -1.93
C ASP A 180 7.66 -20.12 -0.64
N GLY A 181 7.22 -20.73 0.47
CA GLY A 181 7.76 -20.48 1.81
C GLY A 181 7.55 -19.07 2.38
N ALA A 182 6.85 -18.16 1.68
CA ALA A 182 6.69 -16.77 2.13
C ALA A 182 5.66 -16.60 3.27
N TRP A 183 4.73 -17.54 3.41
CA TRP A 183 3.78 -17.66 4.51
C TRP A 183 3.47 -19.14 4.76
N ASP A 184 2.85 -19.45 5.89
CA ASP A 184 2.38 -20.80 6.18
C ASP A 184 1.20 -21.16 5.28
N THR A 185 1.45 -22.03 4.29
CA THR A 185 0.45 -22.56 3.35
C THR A 185 -0.21 -23.85 3.84
N ALA A 186 0.34 -24.50 4.89
CA ALA A 186 -0.14 -25.78 5.40
C ALA A 186 -1.03 -25.64 6.64
N GLY A 187 -0.83 -24.58 7.44
CA GLY A 187 -1.63 -24.28 8.62
C GLY A 187 -3.06 -23.85 8.32
N GLU A 188 -3.90 -23.75 9.36
CA GLU A 188 -5.23 -23.15 9.26
C GLU A 188 -5.12 -21.63 9.08
N ALA A 189 -5.98 -21.05 8.24
CA ALA A 189 -6.00 -19.60 8.08
C ALA A 189 -6.39 -18.92 9.40
N PRO A 190 -5.76 -17.78 9.78
CA PRO A 190 -6.09 -17.09 11.02
C PRO A 190 -7.58 -16.71 11.07
N SER A 191 -8.27 -17.10 12.16
CA SER A 191 -9.71 -16.87 12.34
C SER A 191 -10.05 -15.75 13.33
N LYS A 192 -9.09 -15.28 14.12
CA LYS A 192 -9.28 -14.21 15.12
C LYS A 192 -8.73 -12.88 14.60
N ASP A 193 -9.56 -11.85 14.57
CA ASP A 193 -9.11 -10.48 14.28
C ASP A 193 -8.41 -9.88 15.51
N LEU A 194 -7.09 -9.76 15.44
CA LEU A 194 -6.25 -9.10 16.45
C LEU A 194 -5.89 -7.66 16.05
N SER A 195 -6.55 -7.11 15.03
CA SER A 195 -6.32 -5.73 14.59
C SER A 195 -6.62 -4.75 15.72
N ARG A 196 -5.74 -3.75 15.90
CA ARG A 196 -5.91 -2.68 16.90
C ARG A 196 -7.10 -1.73 16.62
N HIS A 197 -7.93 -2.01 15.62
CA HIS A 197 -9.07 -1.19 15.19
C HIS A 197 -10.40 -1.86 15.57
N GLY A 198 -10.51 -2.33 16.81
CA GLY A 198 -11.81 -2.61 17.43
C GLY A 198 -12.66 -1.32 17.53
N PRO A 199 -13.89 -1.36 18.08
CA PRO A 199 -14.84 -0.23 18.12
C PRO A 199 -14.42 0.93 19.05
N GLN A 200 -13.12 1.16 19.22
CA GLN A 200 -12.56 2.26 19.97
C GLN A 200 -12.43 3.43 19.00
N GLY A 201 -13.14 4.53 19.33
CA GLY A 201 -13.26 5.73 18.52
C GLY A 201 -11.95 6.18 17.89
N LEU A 202 -12.10 6.76 16.71
CA LEU A 202 -11.04 7.33 15.87
C LEU A 202 -9.89 7.91 16.72
N PRO A 203 -8.65 7.39 16.65
CA PRO A 203 -7.53 8.23 17.01
C PRO A 203 -7.55 9.44 16.07
N GLU A 204 -7.38 10.65 16.61
CA GLU A 204 -7.30 11.87 15.81
C GLU A 204 -6.41 11.62 14.60
N ILE A 205 -6.94 11.83 13.39
CA ILE A 205 -6.24 11.61 12.11
C ILE A 205 -5.10 12.64 11.92
N VAL A 206 -4.76 13.39 12.97
CA VAL A 206 -3.57 14.23 13.04
C VAL A 206 -2.39 13.31 13.36
N GLY A 207 -1.62 12.98 12.33
CA GLY A 207 -0.37 12.25 12.51
C GLY A 207 0.49 12.91 13.60
N ARG A 208 1.10 12.10 14.47
CA ARG A 208 2.05 12.62 15.46
C ARG A 208 3.06 13.54 14.75
N PRO A 209 3.33 14.74 15.29
CA PRO A 209 4.36 15.61 14.74
C PRO A 209 5.67 14.83 14.59
N ALA A 210 6.40 15.10 13.51
CA ALA A 210 7.73 14.54 13.33
C ALA A 210 8.59 14.87 14.57
N PRO A 211 9.40 13.92 15.08
CA PRO A 211 10.28 14.21 16.20
C PRO A 211 11.23 15.36 15.81
N VAL A 212 11.18 16.45 16.56
CA VAL A 212 12.08 17.59 16.38
C VAL A 212 13.49 17.11 16.74
N ARG A 213 14.39 17.06 15.76
CA ARG A 213 15.81 16.83 16.03
C ARG A 213 16.31 18.03 16.84
N LYS A 214 16.81 17.81 18.07
CA LYS A 214 17.56 18.84 18.79
C LYS A 214 18.76 19.21 17.93
N ALA A 215 18.90 20.48 17.60
CA ALA A 215 20.15 21.00 17.05
C ALA A 215 21.27 20.66 18.03
N ALA A 216 22.37 20.11 17.52
CA ALA A 216 23.58 19.99 18.31
C ALA A 216 24.03 21.40 18.68
N ASP A 217 24.17 21.68 19.98
CA ASP A 217 24.80 22.90 20.47
C ASP A 217 26.20 22.98 19.86
N THR A 218 26.36 23.88 18.89
CA THR A 218 27.66 24.44 18.56
C THR A 218 27.92 25.57 19.54
N ASP A 219 28.46 25.23 20.72
CA ASP A 219 29.06 26.21 21.62
C ASP A 219 30.40 25.68 22.11
N GLY A 220 31.44 26.48 21.88
CA GLY A 220 32.72 26.34 22.59
C GLY A 220 33.97 26.47 21.73
N ALA A 221 34.16 27.62 21.09
CA ALA A 221 35.50 28.08 20.72
C ALA A 221 36.28 28.50 21.99
N GLY A 222 37.57 28.14 22.06
CA GLY A 222 38.61 28.94 22.70
C GLY A 222 39.01 28.60 24.15
N ALA A 223 40.10 27.84 24.29
CA ALA A 223 41.31 28.23 25.04
C ALA A 223 42.47 27.31 24.63
#